data_AF-U1P4Q9-F1
#
_entry.id   AF-U1P4Q9-F1
#
_cell.length_a   1.000
_cell.length_b   1.000
_cell.length_c   1.000
_cell.angle_alpha   90.00
_cell.angle_beta   90.00
_cell.angle_gamma   90.00
#
_symmetry.space_group_name_H-M   'P 1'
#
loop_
_entity.id
_entity.type
_entity.pdbx_description
1 polymer ?
#
loop_
_entity_poly.entity_id
_entity_poly.type
_entity_poly.pdbx_seq_one_letter_code
_entity_poly.pdbx_strand_id
1 'polypeptide(L)'
;MLPPPAEADSDDAEDSETDSGESSSGPGTLKRAAAFATGKVIIEEDDLEDPLWELEMALLESDVEMSVAEEILDTVEETMIGETRKQVETTGELVERALQDALA
;
A
#
# COMPACT_ATOMS: atom_id res chain seq x y z
N MET A 1 -47.63 13.61 12.54
CA MET A 1 -46.28 14.13 12.24
C MET A 1 -45.32 12.95 12.38
N LEU A 2 -44.95 12.32 11.27
CA LEU A 2 -43.87 11.31 11.18
C LEU A 2 -42.71 11.96 10.40
N PRO A 3 -41.44 11.70 10.72
CA PRO A 3 -40.31 12.14 9.89
C PRO A 3 -40.21 11.29 8.61
N PRO A 4 -39.63 11.82 7.51
CA PRO A 4 -39.37 11.04 6.30
C PRO A 4 -38.27 9.99 6.54
N PRO A 5 -38.25 8.88 5.78
CA PRO A 5 -37.17 7.91 5.81
C PRO A 5 -35.90 8.52 5.20
N ALA A 6 -34.75 8.25 5.81
CA ALA A 6 -33.45 8.59 5.26
C ALA A 6 -33.20 7.77 3.98
N GLU A 7 -33.04 8.46 2.86
CA GLU A 7 -32.37 7.91 1.69
C GLU A 7 -30.89 7.70 2.07
N ALA A 8 -30.49 6.45 2.22
CA ALA A 8 -29.09 6.06 2.23
C ALA A 8 -28.70 5.83 0.77
N ASP A 9 -28.25 6.89 0.12
CA ASP A 9 -27.60 6.82 -1.19
C ASP A 9 -26.22 6.18 -1.03
N SER A 10 -25.85 5.42 -2.04
CA SER A 10 -24.61 4.64 -2.12
C SER A 10 -23.47 5.50 -2.63
N ASP A 11 -22.26 4.96 -2.50
CA ASP A 11 -21.04 5.38 -3.20
C ASP A 11 -20.37 6.66 -2.67
N ASP A 12 -19.29 6.46 -1.91
CA ASP A 12 -18.05 7.18 -2.19
C ASP A 12 -16.87 6.39 -1.61
N ALA A 13 -16.35 5.49 -2.45
CA ALA A 13 -14.98 5.02 -2.32
C ALA A 13 -14.09 6.06 -3.00
N GLU A 14 -13.58 7.01 -2.22
CA GLU A 14 -12.38 7.77 -2.60
C GLU A 14 -11.19 7.22 -1.81
N ASP A 15 -10.58 6.22 -2.45
CA ASP A 15 -9.17 5.90 -2.33
C ASP A 15 -8.32 7.05 -2.88
N SER A 16 -7.10 7.18 -2.34
CA SER A 16 -6.00 7.98 -2.84
C SER A 16 -5.93 9.45 -2.40
N GLU A 17 -5.71 9.65 -1.10
CA GLU A 17 -4.85 10.75 -0.64
C GLU A 17 -3.40 10.41 -1.06
N THR A 18 -3.11 10.59 -2.34
CA THR A 18 -1.75 10.70 -2.84
C THR A 18 -1.19 12.02 -2.28
N ASP A 19 -0.61 11.98 -1.08
CA ASP A 19 0.18 13.09 -0.56
C ASP A 19 1.53 13.13 -1.30
N SER A 20 1.49 13.64 -2.53
CA SER A 20 2.68 14.07 -3.27
C SER A 20 3.21 15.33 -2.61
N GLY A 21 3.95 15.12 -1.53
CA GLY A 21 4.11 16.11 -0.46
C GLY A 21 5.48 16.72 -0.22
N GLU A 22 6.65 16.12 -0.53
CA GLU A 22 7.91 16.88 -0.38
C GLU A 22 9.09 16.39 -1.23
N SER A 23 9.79 17.37 -1.82
CA SER A 23 10.85 17.19 -2.79
C SER A 23 12.17 16.79 -2.13
N SER A 24 12.56 15.53 -2.22
CA SER A 24 13.93 15.08 -1.94
C SER A 24 14.59 14.54 -3.22
N SER A 25 15.21 15.41 -4.02
CA SER A 25 15.97 15.01 -5.21
C SER A 25 17.27 14.30 -4.82
N GLY A 26 17.16 13.07 -4.30
CA GLY A 26 18.25 12.14 -4.00
C GLY A 26 18.26 10.92 -4.91
N PRO A 27 19.31 10.06 -4.85
CA PRO A 27 19.42 8.84 -5.67
C PRO A 27 18.23 7.87 -5.56
N GLY A 28 17.43 7.97 -4.49
CA GLY A 28 16.16 7.24 -4.33
C GLY A 28 15.10 7.62 -5.36
N THR A 29 14.95 8.91 -5.71
CA THR A 29 13.92 9.37 -6.66
C THR A 29 14.13 8.88 -8.09
N LEU A 30 15.39 8.77 -8.53
CA LEU A 30 15.73 8.19 -9.84
C LEU A 30 15.39 6.70 -9.90
N LYS A 31 15.70 5.96 -8.83
CA LYS A 31 15.39 4.52 -8.73
C LYS A 31 13.88 4.31 -8.70
N ARG A 32 13.15 5.14 -7.96
CA ARG A 32 11.69 5.17 -7.90
C ARG A 32 11.06 5.42 -9.27
N ALA A 33 11.53 6.44 -10.00
CA ALA A 33 11.04 6.72 -11.36
C ALA A 33 11.31 5.55 -12.33
N ALA A 34 12.48 4.90 -12.22
CA ALA A 34 12.81 3.73 -13.03
C ALA A 34 11.94 2.51 -12.69
N ALA A 35 11.67 2.27 -11.40
CA ALA A 35 10.77 1.20 -10.97
C ALA A 35 9.34 1.44 -11.47
N PHE A 36 8.86 2.68 -11.37
CA PHE A 36 7.51 3.06 -11.81
C PHE A 36 7.31 2.84 -13.32
N ALA A 37 8.34 3.15 -14.13
CA ALA A 37 8.32 2.85 -15.57
C ALA A 37 8.21 1.34 -15.88
N THR A 38 8.58 0.47 -14.94
CA THR A 38 8.43 -0.98 -15.04
C THR A 38 7.17 -1.53 -14.36
N GLY A 39 6.27 -0.66 -13.91
CA GLY A 39 5.04 -1.03 -13.19
C GLY A 39 5.33 -1.54 -11.78
N LYS A 40 6.42 -1.09 -11.16
CA LYS A 40 6.81 -1.50 -9.81
C LYS A 40 6.98 -0.28 -8.91
N VAL A 41 6.64 -0.43 -7.65
CA VAL A 41 6.83 0.59 -6.63
C VAL A 41 7.93 0.14 -5.68
N ILE A 42 8.79 1.09 -5.30
CA ILE A 42 9.82 0.88 -4.29
C ILE A 42 9.21 1.25 -2.96
N ILE A 43 9.34 0.37 -1.99
CA ILE A 43 8.90 0.60 -0.62
C ILE A 43 9.89 1.55 0.06
N GLU A 44 9.39 2.63 0.63
CA GLU A 44 10.14 3.55 1.49
C GLU A 44 9.82 3.34 2.98
N GLU A 45 10.56 4.03 3.84
CA GLU A 45 10.38 3.96 5.30
C GLU A 45 8.98 4.47 5.69
N ASP A 46 8.56 5.60 5.12
CA ASP A 46 7.22 6.18 5.35
C ASP A 46 6.08 5.23 4.95
N ASP A 47 6.31 4.36 3.95
CA ASP A 47 5.31 3.38 3.49
C ASP A 47 5.13 2.22 4.48
N LEU A 48 6.04 2.05 5.44
CA LEU A 48 6.05 0.94 6.39
C LEU A 48 5.55 1.32 7.78
N GLU A 49 5.47 2.61 8.14
CA GLU A 49 5.08 3.06 9.48
C GLU A 49 3.74 2.45 9.94
N ASP A 50 2.66 2.71 9.18
CA ASP A 50 1.32 2.21 9.51
C ASP A 50 1.25 0.67 9.46
N PRO A 51 1.74 -0.02 8.40
CA PRO A 51 1.75 -1.49 8.37
C PRO A 51 2.56 -2.16 9.48
N LEU A 52 3.69 -1.57 9.90
CA LEU A 52 4.50 -2.10 11.00
C LEU A 52 3.79 -1.90 12.33
N TRP A 53 3.12 -0.77 12.54
CA TRP A 53 2.29 -0.55 13.73
C TRP A 53 1.12 -1.54 13.83
N GLU A 54 0.43 -1.81 12.71
CA GLU A 54 -0.62 -2.83 12.67
C GLU A 54 -0.06 -4.23 12.98
N LEU A 55 1.11 -4.57 12.42
CA LEU A 55 1.80 -5.82 12.68
C LEU A 55 2.20 -5.95 14.15
N GLU A 56 2.71 -4.88 14.76
CA GLU A 56 3.03 -4.83 16.19
C GLU A 56 1.81 -5.18 17.04
N MET A 57 0.67 -4.54 16.79
CA MET A 57 -0.57 -4.82 17.51
C MET A 57 -1.03 -6.28 17.33
N ALA A 58 -0.91 -6.83 16.12
CA ALA A 58 -1.27 -8.22 15.84
C ALA A 58 -0.33 -9.23 16.54
N LEU A 59 0.96 -8.92 16.65
CA LEU A 59 1.94 -9.73 17.38
C LEU A 59 1.61 -9.74 18.88
N LEU A 60 1.31 -8.58 19.45
CA LEU A 60 0.92 -8.47 20.87
C LEU A 60 -0.39 -9.23 21.16
N GLU A 61 -1.39 -9.18 20.26
CA GLU A 61 -2.62 -9.98 20.38
C GLU A 61 -2.35 -11.49 20.33
N SER A 62 -1.28 -11.89 19.62
CA SER A 62 -0.86 -13.28 19.47
C SER A 62 0.02 -13.81 20.62
N ASP A 63 0.06 -13.12 21.77
CA ASP A 63 0.87 -13.48 22.94
C ASP A 63 2.39 -13.48 22.64
N VAL A 64 2.83 -12.61 21.72
CA VAL A 64 4.25 -12.36 21.48
C VAL A 64 4.72 -11.28 22.45
N GLU A 65 5.80 -11.56 23.16
CA GLU A 65 6.45 -10.59 24.05
C GLU A 65 6.96 -9.39 23.25
N MET A 66 6.86 -8.18 23.83
CA MET A 66 7.26 -6.92 23.19
C MET A 66 8.67 -6.98 22.59
N SER A 67 9.65 -7.51 23.32
CA SER A 67 11.05 -7.59 22.85
C SER A 67 11.22 -8.49 21.61
N VAL A 68 10.36 -9.49 21.45
CA VAL A 68 10.37 -10.38 20.28
C VAL A 68 9.64 -9.73 19.12
N ALA A 69 8.55 -9.01 19.40
CA ALA A 69 7.85 -8.24 18.39
C ALA A 69 8.75 -7.15 17.79
N GLU A 70 9.48 -6.41 18.62
CA GLU A 70 10.50 -5.43 18.20
C GLU A 70 11.57 -6.07 17.30
N GLU A 71 12.14 -7.22 17.69
CA GLU A 71 13.13 -7.93 16.85
C GLU A 71 12.57 -8.34 15.48
N ILE A 72 11.29 -8.76 15.44
CA ILE A 72 10.60 -9.09 14.20
C ILE A 72 10.37 -7.84 13.35
N LEU A 73 9.91 -6.73 13.95
CA LEU A 73 9.66 -5.46 13.27
C LEU A 73 10.95 -4.91 12.65
N ASP A 74 12.04 -4.85 13.41
CA ASP A 74 13.36 -4.42 12.94
C ASP A 74 13.81 -5.24 11.72
N THR A 75 13.66 -6.57 11.82
CA THR A 75 14.02 -7.48 10.72
C THR A 75 13.17 -7.24 9.48
N VAL A 76 11.86 -7.01 9.66
CA VAL A 76 10.93 -6.75 8.55
C VAL A 76 11.24 -5.39 7.92
N GLU A 77 11.42 -4.34 8.70
CA GLU A 77 11.76 -3.00 8.23
C GLU A 77 13.05 -3.03 7.37
N GLU A 78 14.14 -3.60 7.89
CA GLU A 78 15.42 -3.70 7.18
C GLU A 78 15.28 -4.50 5.87
N THR A 79 14.44 -5.54 5.87
CA THR A 79 14.22 -6.37 4.68
C THR A 79 13.31 -5.71 3.65
N MET A 80 12.37 -4.86 4.09
CA MET A 80 11.34 -4.29 3.23
C MET A 80 11.72 -2.94 2.63
N ILE A 81 12.51 -2.11 3.31
CA ILE A 81 12.95 -0.82 2.77
C ILE A 81 13.78 -1.03 1.50
N GLY A 82 13.38 -0.36 0.41
CA GLY A 82 14.07 -0.42 -0.87
C GLY A 82 13.76 -1.66 -1.72
N GLU A 83 12.94 -2.59 -1.22
CA GLU A 83 12.37 -3.67 -2.00
C GLU A 83 11.43 -3.12 -3.06
N THR A 84 11.39 -3.80 -4.21
CA THR A 84 10.55 -3.37 -5.34
C THR A 84 9.40 -4.34 -5.52
N ARG A 85 8.16 -3.89 -5.30
CA ARG A 85 6.96 -4.71 -5.48
C ARG A 85 6.25 -4.36 -6.77
N LYS A 86 5.62 -5.35 -7.39
CA LYS A 86 4.64 -5.06 -8.45
C LYS A 86 3.43 -4.44 -7.77
N GLN A 87 3.08 -3.21 -8.16
CA GLN A 87 1.74 -2.70 -7.90
C GLN A 87 0.80 -3.75 -8.50
N VAL A 88 -0.03 -4.39 -7.69
CA VAL A 88 -0.97 -5.40 -8.17
C VAL A 88 -1.78 -4.80 -9.32
N GLU A 89 -1.86 -5.53 -10.45
CA GLU A 89 -2.67 -5.12 -11.60
C GLU A 89 -4.07 -4.76 -11.11
N THR A 90 -4.50 -3.54 -11.41
CA THR A 90 -5.85 -3.10 -11.08
C THR A 90 -6.87 -4.02 -11.76
N THR A 91 -8.07 -4.12 -11.21
CA THR A 91 -9.15 -4.90 -11.84
C THR A 91 -9.39 -4.44 -13.30
N GLY A 92 -9.18 -3.15 -13.59
CA GLY A 92 -9.24 -2.60 -14.95
C GLY A 92 -8.17 -3.19 -15.89
N GLU A 93 -6.91 -3.26 -15.46
CA GLU A 93 -5.82 -3.86 -16.23
C GLU A 93 -6.04 -5.37 -16.45
N LEU A 94 -6.59 -6.09 -15.46
CA LEU A 94 -6.96 -7.49 -15.61
C LEU A 94 -8.05 -7.69 -16.67
N VAL A 95 -9.05 -6.81 -16.68
CA VAL A 95 -10.14 -6.80 -17.68
C VAL A 95 -9.60 -6.44 -19.06
N GLU A 96 -8.75 -5.43 -19.18
CA GLU A 96 -8.15 -5.01 -20.44
C GLU A 96 -7.28 -6.12 -21.05
N ARG A 97 -6.46 -6.76 -20.21
CA ARG A 97 -5.67 -7.94 -20.59
C ARG A 97 -6.57 -9.10 -21.05
N ALA A 98 -7.62 -9.42 -20.30
CA ALA A 98 -8.56 -10.47 -20.67
C ALA A 98 -9.30 -10.16 -21.98
N LEU A 99 -9.60 -8.89 -22.24
CA LEU A 99 -10.22 -8.43 -23.48
C LEU A 99 -9.24 -8.56 -24.67
N GLN A 100 -7.98 -8.21 -24.47
CA GLN A 100 -6.94 -8.32 -25.49
C GLN A 100 -6.64 -9.78 -25.85
N ASP A 101 -6.58 -10.67 -24.86
CA ASP A 101 -6.42 -12.12 -25.06
C ASP A 101 -7.61 -12.72 -25.85
N ALA A 102 -8.83 -12.20 -25.67
CA ALA A 102 -10.02 -12.67 -26.37
C ALA A 102 -10.12 -12.20 -27.83
N LEU A 103 -9.37 -11.15 -28.21
CA LEU A 103 -9.36 -10.56 -29.55
C LEU A 103 -8.20 -11.07 -30.43
N ALA A 104 -7.25 -11.83 -29.86
CA ALA A 104 -6.11 -12.42 -30.54
C ALA A 104 -6.40 -13.86 -31.02
#